data_AF-A0A6B2UNB2-F1
#
_entry.id   AF-A0A6B2UNB2-F1
#
_cell.length_a   1.000
_cell.length_b   1.000
_cell.length_c   1.000
_cell.angle_alpha   90.00
_cell.angle_beta   90.00
_cell.angle_gamma   90.00
#
_symmetry.space_group_name_H-M   'P 1'
#
loop_
_entity.id
_entity.type
_entity.pdbx_description
1 polymer ?
#
loop_
_entity_poly.entity_id
_entity_poly.type
_entity_poly.pdbx_seq_one_letter_code
_entity_poly.pdbx_strand_id
1 'polypeptide(L)'
;MAGRDGKLYAHAKLRRLRRERGLNQVEMARALGISTSYANQIEQGQRPLTVPVLLRLEEVFGVGAEYFSVADEARLTADLRAALADEASGIESPPPEEIAEAVRDHPGLARALVALHRRYRDAAERAAVLAGPGSGSPPPPAGEPHDEVRDFFYAHHNHFARIDAAAERTAEALGLAPGRCADPLTAH
;
A
#
# COMPACT_ATOMS: atom_id res chain seq x y z
N MET A 1 16.90 19.79 -30.88
CA MET A 1 15.68 19.11 -31.39
C MET A 1 15.50 17.78 -30.70
N ALA A 2 14.63 17.72 -29.69
CA ALA A 2 14.04 16.47 -29.21
C ALA A 2 12.55 16.73 -29.01
N GLY A 3 11.80 16.57 -30.11
CA GLY A 3 10.35 16.46 -30.03
C GLY A 3 10.02 15.15 -29.33
N ARG A 4 9.27 15.23 -28.24
CA ARG A 4 8.50 14.11 -27.72
C ARG A 4 7.16 14.68 -27.28
N ASP A 5 6.12 14.37 -28.05
CA ASP A 5 4.73 14.39 -27.62
C ASP A 5 4.50 13.33 -26.52
N GLY A 6 5.29 13.40 -25.45
CA GLY A 6 5.17 12.55 -24.27
C GLY A 6 4.21 13.22 -23.32
N LYS A 7 2.95 12.77 -23.33
CA LYS A 7 1.97 13.15 -22.31
C LYS A 7 2.56 12.87 -20.92
N LEU A 8 2.84 13.91 -20.15
CA LEU A 8 3.44 13.79 -18.83
C LEU A 8 2.35 13.62 -17.78
N TYR A 9 2.17 12.41 -17.29
CA TYR A 9 1.26 12.11 -16.18
C TYR A 9 2.07 12.00 -14.89
N ALA A 10 1.94 13.00 -14.01
CA ALA A 10 2.71 13.05 -12.76
C ALA A 10 1.87 13.52 -11.56
N HIS A 11 0.62 13.04 -11.53
CA HIS A 11 -0.42 13.40 -10.56
C HIS A 11 -0.01 13.17 -9.12
N ALA A 12 0.66 12.05 -8.82
CA ALA A 12 1.13 11.75 -7.47
C ALA A 12 2.21 12.73 -7.00
N LYS A 13 3.13 13.12 -7.90
CA LYS A 13 4.20 14.10 -7.62
C LYS A 13 3.63 15.51 -7.45
N LEU A 14 2.64 15.90 -8.25
CA LEU A 14 1.95 17.18 -8.12
C LEU A 14 1.17 17.27 -6.80
N ARG A 15 0.40 16.22 -6.46
CA ARG A 15 -0.33 16.13 -5.19
C ARG A 15 0.61 16.20 -3.99
N ARG A 16 1.80 15.58 -4.09
CA ARG A 16 2.84 15.64 -3.06
C ARG A 16 3.40 17.06 -2.92
N LEU A 17 3.81 17.68 -4.02
CA LEU A 17 4.30 19.07 -4.05
C LEU A 17 3.30 20.01 -3.37
N ARG A 18 2.01 19.88 -3.71
CA ARG A 18 0.94 20.68 -3.10
C ARG A 18 0.90 20.51 -1.57
N ARG A 19 0.91 19.27 -1.09
CA ARG A 19 0.86 18.96 0.34
C ARG A 19 2.11 19.45 1.08
N GLU A 20 3.29 19.31 0.49
CA GLU A 20 4.55 19.81 1.06
C GLU A 20 4.56 21.34 1.21
N ARG A 21 3.83 22.06 0.34
CA ARG A 21 3.64 23.51 0.44
C ARG A 21 2.46 23.92 1.34
N GLY A 22 1.77 22.95 1.97
CA GLY A 22 0.63 23.22 2.85
C GLY A 22 -0.61 23.76 2.13
N LEU A 23 -0.73 23.56 0.80
CA LEU A 23 -1.81 24.14 -0.01
C LEU A 23 -2.99 23.18 -0.19
N ASN A 24 -4.20 23.72 -0.26
CA ASN A 24 -5.36 23.03 -0.82
C ASN A 24 -5.41 23.19 -2.36
N GLN A 25 -6.31 22.45 -3.02
CA GLN A 25 -6.39 22.46 -4.49
C GLN A 25 -6.76 23.82 -5.08
N VAL A 26 -7.62 24.59 -4.39
CA VAL A 26 -8.04 25.92 -4.83
C VAL A 26 -6.87 26.90 -4.77
N GLU A 27 -6.08 26.85 -3.70
CA GLU A 27 -4.89 27.68 -3.52
C GLU A 27 -3.82 27.37 -4.57
N MET A 28 -3.55 26.08 -4.83
CA MET A 28 -2.63 25.68 -5.88
C MET A 28 -3.12 26.13 -7.26
N ALA A 29 -4.41 25.96 -7.55
CA ALA A 29 -5.00 26.39 -8.82
C ALA A 29 -4.83 27.90 -9.03
N ARG A 30 -5.09 28.72 -7.99
CA ARG A 30 -4.86 30.17 -8.02
C ARG A 30 -3.39 30.52 -8.23
N ALA A 31 -2.47 29.86 -7.51
CA ALA A 31 -1.03 30.10 -7.65
C ALA A 31 -0.55 29.82 -9.08
N LEU A 32 -1.07 28.74 -9.69
CA LEU A 32 -0.77 28.34 -11.06
C LEU A 32 -1.59 29.09 -12.13
N GLY A 33 -2.52 29.97 -11.75
CA GLY A 33 -3.37 30.68 -12.71
C GLY A 33 -4.26 29.75 -13.55
N ILE A 34 -4.67 28.61 -13.01
CA ILE A 34 -5.55 27.63 -13.67
C ILE A 34 -6.87 27.46 -12.91
N SER A 35 -7.86 26.82 -13.55
CA SER A 35 -9.11 26.50 -12.87
C SER A 35 -8.92 25.38 -11.85
N THR A 36 -9.67 25.42 -10.74
CA THR A 36 -9.68 24.35 -9.72
C THR A 36 -10.04 22.98 -10.32
N SER A 37 -10.99 22.96 -11.28
CA SER A 37 -11.36 21.74 -11.99
C SER A 37 -10.18 21.17 -12.77
N TYR A 38 -9.42 22.02 -13.48
CA TYR A 38 -8.24 21.57 -14.21
C TYR A 38 -7.13 21.09 -13.27
N ALA A 39 -6.87 21.80 -12.17
CA ALA A 39 -5.94 21.36 -11.11
C ALA A 39 -6.32 19.99 -10.56
N ASN A 40 -7.61 19.73 -10.33
CA ASN A 40 -8.08 18.43 -9.89
C ASN A 40 -7.86 17.33 -10.95
N GLN A 41 -8.14 17.60 -12.23
CA GLN A 41 -7.94 16.63 -13.31
C GLN A 41 -6.48 16.21 -13.47
N ILE A 42 -5.53 17.15 -13.36
CA ILE A 42 -4.10 16.83 -13.42
C ILE A 42 -3.59 16.15 -12.14
N GLU A 43 -4.20 16.40 -10.97
CA GLU A 43 -3.91 15.67 -9.71
C GLU A 43 -4.53 14.27 -9.63
N GLN A 44 -5.51 13.98 -10.48
CA GLN A 44 -6.14 12.67 -10.61
C GLN A 44 -5.58 11.86 -11.79
N GLY A 45 -4.61 12.41 -12.54
CA GLY A 45 -4.04 11.74 -13.71
C GLY A 45 -4.98 11.66 -14.92
N GLN A 46 -6.14 12.34 -14.87
CA GLN A 46 -7.10 12.36 -15.97
C GLN A 46 -6.61 13.20 -17.15
N ARG A 47 -5.77 14.21 -16.87
CA ARG A 47 -5.11 15.03 -17.89
C ARG A 47 -3.60 15.06 -17.67
N PRO A 48 -2.81 15.02 -18.75
CA PRO A 48 -1.39 15.23 -18.64
C PRO A 48 -1.07 16.69 -18.27
N LEU A 49 0.06 16.89 -17.60
CA LEU A 49 0.68 18.19 -17.40
C LEU A 49 1.07 18.76 -18.77
N THR A 50 0.57 19.96 -19.05
CA THR A 50 0.90 20.69 -20.28
C THR A 50 2.14 21.55 -20.07
N VAL A 51 2.82 21.88 -21.16
CA VAL A 51 4.02 22.75 -21.12
C VAL A 51 3.76 24.07 -20.39
N PRO A 52 2.64 24.80 -20.62
CA PRO A 52 2.37 26.04 -19.88
C PRO A 52 2.26 25.83 -18.36
N VAL A 53 1.66 24.71 -17.92
CA VAL A 53 1.54 24.39 -16.49
C VAL A 53 2.91 24.06 -15.89
N LEU A 54 3.78 23.36 -16.63
CA LEU A 54 5.14 23.06 -16.19
C LEU A 54 5.98 24.33 -16.00
N LEU A 55 5.95 25.26 -16.96
CA LEU A 55 6.61 26.56 -16.82
C LEU A 55 6.11 27.31 -15.60
N ARG A 56 4.81 27.24 -15.33
CA ARG A 56 4.22 27.89 -14.16
C ARG A 56 4.60 27.22 -12.84
N LEU A 57 4.72 25.90 -12.82
CA LEU A 57 5.23 25.15 -11.65
C LEU A 57 6.69 25.51 -11.37
N GLU A 58 7.50 25.71 -12.41
CA GLU A 58 8.89 26.15 -12.29
C GLU A 58 8.97 27.58 -11.74
N GLU A 59 8.20 28.52 -12.29
CA GLU A 59 8.17 29.91 -11.83
C GLU A 59 7.67 30.05 -10.38
N VAL A 60 6.59 29.35 -10.02
CA VAL A 60 5.90 29.53 -8.73
C VAL A 60 6.49 28.67 -7.63
N PHE A 61 6.93 27.46 -7.96
CA PHE A 61 7.40 26.49 -6.98
C PHE A 61 8.88 26.11 -7.15
N GLY A 62 9.57 26.55 -8.21
CA GLY A 62 10.97 26.18 -8.46
C GLY A 62 11.14 24.71 -8.87
N VAL A 63 10.11 24.11 -9.46
CA VAL A 63 10.08 22.68 -9.82
C VAL A 63 9.91 22.53 -11.32
N GLY A 64 10.96 22.08 -12.01
CA GLY A 64 10.96 21.88 -13.46
C GLY A 64 10.47 20.49 -13.89
N ALA A 65 10.51 20.24 -15.20
CA ALA A 65 10.03 19.00 -15.79
C ALA A 65 10.80 17.74 -15.32
N GLU A 66 12.06 17.89 -14.94
CA GLU A 66 12.94 16.85 -14.40
C GLU A 66 12.42 16.26 -13.09
N TYR A 67 11.78 17.06 -12.23
CA TYR A 67 11.14 16.55 -11.01
C TYR A 67 10.05 15.52 -11.34
N PHE A 68 9.37 15.70 -12.47
CA PHE A 68 8.29 14.84 -12.93
C PHE A 68 8.78 13.66 -13.81
N SER A 69 10.09 13.50 -14.00
CA SER A 69 10.72 12.43 -14.79
C SER A 69 10.26 11.01 -14.41
N VAL A 70 10.10 10.16 -15.45
CA VAL A 70 9.71 8.74 -15.39
C VAL A 70 10.85 7.82 -14.95
N ALA A 71 12.10 8.28 -14.99
CA ALA A 71 13.27 7.45 -14.69
C ALA A 71 13.25 6.92 -13.23
N ASP A 72 12.78 7.73 -12.29
CA ASP A 72 12.61 7.33 -10.89
C ASP A 72 11.50 6.27 -10.72
N GLU A 73 10.47 6.30 -11.56
CA GLU A 73 9.35 5.37 -11.50
C GLU A 73 9.77 3.98 -12.00
N ALA A 74 10.52 3.91 -13.10
CA ALA A 74 11.02 2.63 -13.61
C ALA A 74 11.91 1.92 -12.59
N ARG A 75 12.81 2.67 -11.93
CA ARG A 75 13.67 2.12 -10.86
C ARG A 75 12.85 1.69 -9.66
N LEU A 76 11.88 2.51 -9.21
CA LEU A 76 11.04 2.17 -8.07
C LEU A 76 10.13 0.96 -8.35
N THR A 77 9.65 0.80 -9.58
CA THR A 77 8.90 -0.40 -10.03
C THR A 77 9.76 -1.65 -9.97
N ALA A 78 11.02 -1.56 -10.43
CA ALA A 78 11.95 -2.68 -10.33
C ALA A 78 12.26 -3.04 -8.86
N ASP A 79 12.53 -2.03 -8.02
CA ASP A 79 12.78 -2.20 -6.60
C ASP A 79 11.57 -2.82 -5.87
N LEU A 80 10.35 -2.34 -6.15
CA LEU A 80 9.12 -2.86 -5.53
C LEU A 80 8.83 -4.29 -5.98
N ARG A 81 9.02 -4.60 -7.28
CA ARG A 81 8.88 -5.96 -7.79
C ARG A 81 9.85 -6.92 -7.10
N ALA A 82 11.11 -6.52 -6.95
CA ALA A 82 12.10 -7.35 -6.26
C ALA A 82 11.70 -7.58 -4.79
N ALA A 83 11.20 -6.56 -4.10
CA ALA A 83 10.75 -6.66 -2.72
C ALA A 83 9.51 -7.58 -2.55
N LEU A 84 8.58 -7.56 -3.51
CA LEU A 84 7.36 -8.38 -3.49
C LEU A 84 7.58 -9.81 -3.99
N ALA A 85 8.61 -10.05 -4.78
CA ALA A 85 8.97 -11.38 -5.27
C ALA A 85 9.77 -12.21 -4.25
N ASP A 86 10.19 -11.61 -3.12
CA ASP A 86 10.85 -12.37 -2.06
C ASP A 86 9.83 -13.30 -1.37
N GLU A 87 10.13 -14.61 -1.38
CA GLU A 87 9.32 -15.67 -0.75
C GLU A 87 9.07 -15.39 0.75
N ALA A 88 9.93 -14.60 1.40
CA ALA A 88 9.74 -14.14 2.77
C ALA A 88 8.44 -13.35 2.98
N SER A 89 7.86 -12.79 1.92
CA SER A 89 6.57 -12.11 1.99
C SER A 89 5.40 -13.06 2.23
N GLY A 90 5.54 -14.35 1.91
CA GLY A 90 4.48 -15.38 2.09
C GLY A 90 3.24 -15.17 1.23
N ILE A 91 3.26 -14.21 0.29
CA ILE A 91 2.13 -13.82 -0.55
C ILE A 91 2.52 -14.00 -2.01
N GLU A 92 1.57 -14.41 -2.85
CA GLU A 92 1.78 -14.46 -4.29
C GLU A 92 2.08 -13.04 -4.84
N SER A 93 3.18 -12.89 -5.56
CA SER A 93 3.57 -11.59 -6.11
C SER A 93 2.48 -11.07 -7.06
N PRO A 94 2.03 -9.81 -6.91
CA PRO A 94 1.08 -9.20 -7.83
C PRO A 94 1.62 -9.15 -9.28
N PRO A 95 0.73 -9.08 -10.29
CA PRO A 95 1.13 -8.96 -11.68
C PRO A 95 1.94 -7.67 -11.94
N PRO A 96 2.84 -7.66 -12.93
CA PRO A 96 3.71 -6.51 -13.21
C PRO A 96 2.98 -5.20 -13.47
N GLU A 97 1.78 -5.25 -14.08
CA GLU A 97 0.96 -4.05 -14.32
C GLU A 97 0.48 -3.40 -13.03
N GLU A 98 0.02 -4.22 -12.07
CA GLU A 98 -0.47 -3.75 -10.77
C GLU A 98 0.65 -3.09 -9.95
N ILE A 99 1.85 -3.65 -10.00
CA ILE A 99 3.04 -3.06 -9.37
C ILE A 99 3.36 -1.69 -9.99
N ALA A 100 3.32 -1.60 -11.32
CA ALA A 100 3.59 -0.33 -12.02
C ALA A 100 2.52 0.73 -11.70
N GLU A 101 1.26 0.33 -11.62
CA GLU A 101 0.15 1.19 -11.18
C GLU A 101 0.34 1.67 -9.74
N ALA A 102 0.69 0.79 -8.81
CA ALA A 102 0.95 1.16 -7.42
C ALA A 102 2.09 2.18 -7.28
N VAL A 103 3.17 2.03 -8.06
CA VAL A 103 4.28 3.00 -8.09
C VAL A 103 3.83 4.34 -8.64
N ARG A 104 3.05 4.34 -9.72
CA ARG A 104 2.56 5.55 -10.38
C ARG A 104 1.61 6.33 -9.47
N ASP A 105 0.66 5.64 -8.84
CA ASP A 105 -0.46 6.27 -8.12
C ASP A 105 -0.14 6.50 -6.63
N HIS A 106 0.71 5.65 -6.06
CA HIS A 106 1.10 5.65 -4.64
C HIS A 106 2.63 5.49 -4.44
N PRO A 107 3.48 6.33 -5.04
CA PRO A 107 4.94 6.20 -4.96
C PRO A 107 5.50 6.36 -3.54
N GLY A 108 4.77 7.01 -2.63
CA GLY A 108 5.17 7.10 -1.22
C GLY A 108 5.05 5.75 -0.50
N LEU A 109 3.96 5.02 -0.76
CA LEU A 109 3.72 3.69 -0.20
C LEU A 109 4.71 2.68 -0.80
N ALA A 110 4.90 2.70 -2.13
CA ALA A 110 5.89 1.87 -2.81
C ALA A 110 7.29 2.02 -2.20
N ARG A 111 7.76 3.26 -1.97
CA ARG A 111 9.06 3.50 -1.31
C ARG A 111 9.11 2.97 0.13
N ALA A 112 8.03 3.14 0.89
CA ALA A 112 7.97 2.65 2.26
C ALA A 112 8.08 1.12 2.32
N LEU A 113 7.40 0.41 1.42
CA LEU A 113 7.48 -1.05 1.31
C LEU A 113 8.88 -1.51 0.92
N VAL A 114 9.50 -0.89 -0.09
CA VAL A 114 10.90 -1.18 -0.48
C VAL A 114 11.85 -0.95 0.70
N ALA A 115 11.70 0.15 1.43
CA ALA A 115 12.54 0.46 2.58
C ALA A 115 12.33 -0.53 3.74
N LEU A 116 11.10 -0.94 4.00
CA LEU A 116 10.77 -1.95 5.01
C LEU A 116 11.40 -3.30 4.66
N HIS A 117 11.27 -3.73 3.39
CA HIS A 117 11.85 -4.96 2.90
C HIS A 117 13.38 -4.98 3.03
N ARG A 118 14.07 -3.89 2.65
CA ARG A 118 15.52 -3.77 2.84
C ARG A 118 15.92 -3.92 4.31
N ARG A 119 15.21 -3.26 5.23
CA ARG A 119 15.47 -3.38 6.67
C ARG A 119 15.22 -4.78 7.20
N TYR A 120 14.20 -5.47 6.67
CA TYR A 120 13.93 -6.87 6.97
C TYR A 120 15.09 -7.76 6.52
N ARG A 121 15.54 -7.63 5.27
CA ARG A 121 16.69 -8.36 4.72
C ARG A 121 17.95 -8.15 5.56
N ASP A 122 18.28 -6.90 5.88
CA ASP A 122 19.43 -6.56 6.73
C ASP A 122 19.33 -7.15 8.14
N ALA A 123 18.11 -7.26 8.69
CA ALA A 123 17.88 -7.87 10.00
C ALA A 123 18.00 -9.40 9.93
N ALA A 124 17.43 -10.02 8.90
CA ALA A 124 17.51 -11.46 8.67
C ALA A 124 18.96 -11.92 8.43
N GLU A 125 19.73 -11.17 7.64
CA GLU A 125 21.15 -11.46 7.40
C GLU A 125 21.98 -11.32 8.68
N ARG A 126 21.76 -10.27 9.47
CA ARG A 126 22.42 -10.12 10.79
C ARG A 126 22.07 -11.25 11.74
N ALA A 127 20.80 -11.67 11.77
CA ALA A 127 20.36 -12.80 12.58
C ALA A 127 21.04 -14.11 12.14
N ALA A 128 21.15 -14.34 10.83
CA ALA A 128 21.84 -15.52 10.28
C ALA A 128 23.34 -15.54 10.63
N VAL A 129 24.02 -14.38 10.59
CA VAL A 129 25.43 -14.27 11.00
C VAL A 129 25.61 -14.58 12.49
N LEU A 130 24.73 -14.07 13.35
CA LEU A 130 24.75 -14.33 14.79
C LEU A 130 24.44 -15.79 15.13
N ALA A 131 23.60 -16.45 14.33
CA ALA A 131 23.28 -17.87 14.48
C ALA A 131 24.50 -18.78 14.23
N GLY A 132 25.49 -18.33 13.45
CA GLY A 132 26.73 -19.06 13.17
C GLY A 132 26.53 -20.31 12.28
N PRO A 133 27.58 -20.77 11.56
CA PRO A 133 27.50 -22.00 10.78
C PRO A 133 27.50 -23.20 11.74
N GLY A 134 26.32 -23.76 12.01
CA GLY A 134 26.16 -24.96 12.85
C GLY A 134 25.07 -24.88 13.91
N SER A 135 24.42 -23.73 14.12
CA SER A 135 23.14 -23.76 14.86
C SER A 135 22.06 -24.23 13.90
N GLY A 136 21.71 -25.51 13.99
CA GLY A 136 20.50 -26.06 13.38
C GLY A 136 19.22 -25.53 14.01
N SER A 137 19.21 -24.28 14.49
CA SER A 137 17.98 -23.63 14.88
C SER A 137 17.26 -23.25 13.58
N PRO A 138 16.02 -23.74 13.37
CA PRO A 138 15.19 -23.27 12.28
C PRO A 138 15.15 -21.73 12.33
N PRO A 139 14.96 -21.04 11.19
CA PRO A 139 14.57 -19.64 11.24
C PRO A 139 13.42 -19.50 12.27
N PRO A 140 13.39 -18.43 13.08
CA PRO A 140 12.27 -18.23 14.00
C PRO A 140 10.99 -18.39 13.17
N PRO A 141 10.01 -19.18 13.65
CA PRO A 141 8.80 -19.45 12.89
C PRO A 141 8.19 -18.12 12.41
N ALA A 142 7.69 -18.13 11.18
CA ALA A 142 6.90 -17.03 10.67
C ALA A 142 5.69 -16.87 11.60
N GLY A 143 5.68 -15.78 12.38
CA GLY A 143 4.67 -15.51 13.40
C GLY A 143 4.91 -16.25 14.72
N GLU A 144 4.56 -15.60 15.83
CA GLU A 144 4.40 -16.34 17.08
C GLU A 144 3.24 -17.34 16.92
N PRO A 145 3.20 -18.47 17.67
CA PRO A 145 2.11 -19.45 17.56
C PRO A 145 0.71 -18.83 17.74
N HIS A 146 0.62 -17.71 18.47
CA HIS A 146 -0.61 -16.96 18.64
C HIS A 146 -1.03 -16.19 17.37
N ASP A 147 -0.08 -15.75 16.54
CA ASP A 147 -0.30 -15.08 15.26
C ASP A 147 -0.86 -16.08 14.23
N GLU A 148 -0.29 -17.28 14.12
CA GLU A 148 -0.76 -18.32 13.19
C GLU A 148 -2.20 -18.72 13.49
N VAL A 149 -2.54 -18.88 14.77
CA VAL A 149 -3.93 -19.11 15.20
C VAL A 149 -4.80 -17.91 14.82
N ARG A 150 -4.40 -16.68 15.14
CA ARG A 150 -5.19 -15.48 14.80
C ARG A 150 -5.46 -15.37 13.29
N ASP A 151 -4.43 -15.60 12.48
CA ASP A 151 -4.51 -15.48 11.02
C ASP A 151 -5.39 -16.58 10.41
N PHE A 152 -5.32 -17.80 10.95
CA PHE A 152 -6.25 -18.88 10.60
C PHE A 152 -7.70 -18.48 10.85
N PHE A 153 -8.02 -17.91 12.02
CA PHE A 153 -9.37 -17.46 12.34
C PHE A 153 -9.81 -16.27 11.45
N TYR A 154 -8.92 -15.33 11.13
CA TYR A 154 -9.22 -14.21 10.25
C TYR A 154 -9.44 -14.61 8.79
N ALA A 155 -8.65 -15.56 8.27
CA ALA A 155 -8.83 -16.10 6.93
C ALA A 155 -10.21 -16.78 6.76
N HIS A 156 -10.75 -17.35 7.84
CA HIS A 156 -12.08 -17.94 7.87
C HIS A 156 -13.17 -16.95 8.28
N HIS A 157 -12.85 -15.66 8.46
CA HIS A 157 -13.75 -14.63 8.97
C HIS A 157 -14.46 -15.01 10.29
N ASN A 158 -13.79 -15.78 11.14
CA ASN A 158 -14.34 -16.40 12.35
C ASN A 158 -15.59 -17.28 12.10
N HIS A 159 -15.76 -17.82 10.90
CA HIS A 159 -16.91 -18.64 10.51
C HIS A 159 -16.46 -20.04 10.04
N PHE A 160 -16.91 -21.05 10.78
CA PHE A 160 -16.67 -22.47 10.57
C PHE A 160 -18.01 -23.22 10.47
N ALA A 161 -18.53 -23.34 9.24
CA ALA A 161 -19.89 -23.83 8.96
C ALA A 161 -20.39 -25.02 9.79
N ARG A 162 -19.54 -26.04 10.03
CA ARG A 162 -19.93 -27.22 10.84
C ARG A 162 -20.14 -26.87 12.33
N ILE A 163 -19.27 -26.03 12.89
CA ILE A 163 -19.32 -25.60 14.29
C ILE A 163 -20.46 -24.60 14.45
N ASP A 164 -20.56 -23.60 13.57
CA ASP A 164 -21.61 -22.58 13.63
C ASP A 164 -23.00 -23.20 13.47
N ALA A 165 -23.21 -24.09 12.49
CA ALA A 165 -24.50 -24.75 12.34
C ALA A 165 -24.85 -25.64 13.56
N ALA A 166 -23.86 -26.20 14.25
CA ALA A 166 -24.10 -26.95 15.48
C ALA A 166 -24.45 -26.01 16.66
N ALA A 167 -23.77 -24.87 16.75
CA ALA A 167 -24.06 -23.84 17.74
C ALA A 167 -25.45 -23.24 17.53
N GLU A 168 -25.85 -22.94 16.29
CA GLU A 168 -27.18 -22.43 15.93
C GLU A 168 -28.29 -23.41 16.33
N ARG A 169 -28.17 -24.70 15.97
CA ARG A 169 -29.14 -25.72 16.39
C ARG A 169 -29.26 -25.84 17.90
N THR A 170 -28.14 -25.71 18.61
CA THR A 170 -28.11 -25.77 20.07
C THR A 170 -28.78 -24.53 20.67
N ALA A 171 -28.51 -23.35 20.11
CA ALA A 171 -29.13 -22.10 20.53
C ALA A 171 -30.65 -22.11 20.32
N GLU A 172 -31.12 -22.65 19.19
CA GLU A 172 -32.55 -22.85 18.92
C GLU A 172 -33.19 -23.81 19.93
N ALA A 173 -32.55 -24.94 20.21
CA ALA A 173 -33.05 -25.94 21.16
C ALA A 173 -33.17 -25.39 22.59
N LEU A 174 -32.21 -24.54 22.99
CA LEU A 174 -32.20 -23.86 24.29
C LEU A 174 -33.07 -22.59 24.32
N GLY A 175 -33.61 -22.15 23.18
CA GLY A 175 -34.38 -20.90 23.09
C GLY A 175 -33.56 -19.64 23.41
N LEU A 176 -32.25 -19.64 23.11
CA LEU A 176 -31.39 -18.50 23.37
C LEU A 176 -31.77 -17.30 22.49
N ALA A 177 -31.92 -16.13 23.10
CA ALA A 177 -32.12 -14.87 22.40
C ALA A 177 -31.01 -13.88 22.76
N PRO A 178 -30.53 -13.06 21.80
CA PRO A 178 -29.55 -12.01 22.09
C PRO A 178 -30.00 -11.14 23.27
N GLY A 179 -29.16 -11.03 24.30
CA GLY A 179 -29.46 -10.27 25.53
C GLY A 179 -30.30 -11.01 26.57
N ARG A 180 -30.75 -12.25 26.32
CA ARG A 180 -31.47 -13.10 27.28
C ARG A 180 -30.96 -14.54 27.26
N CYS A 181 -29.67 -14.70 27.52
CA CYS A 181 -29.01 -16.02 27.50
C CYS A 181 -28.81 -16.62 28.90
N ALA A 182 -28.93 -15.85 29.99
CA ALA A 182 -28.59 -16.31 31.32
C ALA A 182 -29.53 -17.43 31.81
N ASP A 183 -30.84 -17.16 31.81
CA ASP A 183 -31.84 -18.10 32.36
C ASP A 183 -31.84 -19.47 31.66
N PRO A 184 -31.80 -19.56 30.30
CA PRO A 184 -31.79 -20.85 29.62
C PRO A 184 -30.48 -21.63 29.78
N LEU A 185 -29.34 -20.94 29.93
CA LEU A 185 -28.04 -21.59 30.15
C LEU A 185 -27.89 -22.16 31.57
N THR A 186 -28.62 -21.62 32.55
CA THR A 186 -28.61 -22.13 33.93
C THR A 186 -29.63 -23.24 34.20
N ALA A 187 -30.56 -23.46 33.27
CA ALA A 187 -31.63 -24.46 33.41
C ALA A 187 -31.24 -25.86 32.88
N HIS A 188 -30.09 -25.97 32.22
CA HIS A 188 -29.52 -27.18 31.64
C HIS A 188 -28.12 -27.46 32.21
#